data_AF-A0A7C3NMX3-F1
#
_entry.id   AF-A0A7C3NMX3-F1
#
_cell.length_a   1.000
_cell.length_b   1.000
_cell.length_c   1.000
_cell.angle_alpha   90.00
_cell.angle_beta   90.00
_cell.angle_gamma   90.00
#
_symmetry.space_group_name_H-M   'P 1'
#
loop_
_entity.id
_entity.type
_entity.pdbx_description
1 polymer ?
#
loop_
_entity_poly.entity_id
_entity_poly.type
_entity_poly.pdbx_seq_one_letter_code
_entity_poly.pdbx_strand_id
1 'polypeptide(L)'
;MILPPIRERRVVDRLLSAFFHDYKAVNFKKAIAALCRFYNLKNPRVEWFEYIDWGKTAGKTYENGQIYLVHPENWKKGRKYNSERRWINMVYHEIGHYVFWADAENKADMFACRMVRGLNHHKN
;
A
#
# COMPACT_ATOMS: atom_id res chain seq x y z
N MET A 1 -4.82 10.88 -5.75
CA MET A 1 -4.27 10.65 -4.41
C MET A 1 -3.05 11.54 -4.22
N ILE A 2 -2.94 12.22 -3.08
CA ILE A 2 -1.69 12.91 -2.73
C ILE A 2 -0.69 11.82 -2.33
N LEU A 3 0.49 11.81 -2.97
CA LEU A 3 1.56 10.88 -2.60
C LEU A 3 2.43 11.51 -1.51
N PRO A 4 3.06 10.72 -0.62
CA PRO A 4 4.04 11.25 0.30
C PRO A 4 5.19 11.93 -0.46
N PRO A 5 5.82 12.97 0.11
CA PRO A 5 7.02 13.58 -0.45
C PRO A 5 8.09 12.53 -0.79
N ILE A 6 8.91 12.80 -1.81
CA ILE A 6 9.93 11.85 -2.27
C ILE A 6 10.89 11.42 -1.15
N ARG A 7 11.19 12.32 -0.21
CA ARG A 7 12.01 12.04 0.97
C ARG A 7 11.40 10.93 1.83
N GLU A 8 10.11 11.00 2.11
CA GLU A 8 9.39 10.00 2.90
C GLU A 8 9.29 8.67 2.16
N ARG A 9 8.99 8.71 0.86
CA ARG A 9 8.98 7.51 0.00
C ARG A 9 10.33 6.78 0.02
N ARG A 10 11.45 7.51 -0.05
CA ARG A 10 12.80 6.91 0.08
C ARG A 10 13.07 6.29 1.45
N VAL A 11 12.48 6.82 2.52
CA VAL A 11 12.60 6.21 3.86
C VAL A 11 11.81 4.91 3.92
N VAL A 12 10.56 4.93 3.44
CA VAL A 12 9.70 3.74 3.37
C VAL A 12 10.34 2.65 2.53
N ASP A 13 10.83 2.99 1.33
CA ASP A 13 11.47 2.04 0.41
C ASP A 13 12.69 1.37 1.06
N ARG A 14 13.58 2.15 1.71
CA ARG A 14 14.72 1.60 2.47
C ARG A 14 14.32 0.67 3.61
N LEU A 15 13.24 0.99 4.33
CA LEU A 15 12.75 0.13 5.41
C LEU A 15 12.17 -1.19 4.86
N LEU A 16 11.46 -1.13 3.73
CA LEU A 16 10.95 -2.33 3.05
C LEU A 16 12.08 -3.18 2.48
N SER A 17 13.10 -2.58 1.87
CA SER A 17 14.34 -3.26 1.45
C SER A 17 15.04 -3.94 2.63
N ALA A 18 15.24 -3.21 3.74
CA ALA A 18 15.87 -3.78 4.93
C ALA A 18 15.06 -4.95 5.52
N PHE A 19 13.73 -4.87 5.50
CA PHE A 19 12.88 -6.00 5.90
C PHE A 19 12.99 -7.18 4.91
N PHE A 20 13.06 -6.90 3.61
CA PHE A 20 13.20 -7.93 2.58
C PHE A 20 14.49 -8.75 2.76
N HIS A 21 15.58 -8.13 3.20
CA HIS A 21 16.85 -8.81 3.44
C HIS A 21 16.94 -9.44 4.84
N ASP A 22 16.59 -8.70 5.88
CA ASP A 22 16.92 -9.09 7.26
C ASP A 22 15.75 -9.74 8.01
N TYR A 23 14.54 -9.72 7.43
CA TYR A 23 13.29 -10.22 8.02
C TYR A 23 12.91 -9.59 9.39
N LYS A 24 13.57 -8.48 9.76
CA LYS A 24 13.29 -7.74 11.00
C LYS A 24 11.93 -7.03 10.88
N ALA A 25 10.89 -7.63 11.45
CA ALA A 25 9.51 -7.13 11.39
C ALA A 25 9.34 -5.65 11.81
N VAL A 26 10.24 -5.12 12.66
CA VAL A 26 10.25 -3.71 13.04
C VAL A 26 10.42 -2.77 11.84
N ASN A 27 11.20 -3.15 10.83
CA ASN A 27 11.41 -2.33 9.64
C ASN A 27 10.12 -2.23 8.82
N PHE A 28 9.44 -3.36 8.62
CA PHE A 28 8.14 -3.39 7.97
C PHE A 28 7.10 -2.55 8.73
N LYS A 29 6.98 -2.76 10.06
CA LYS A 29 6.05 -2.00 10.90
C LYS A 29 6.30 -0.49 10.81
N LYS A 30 7.56 -0.04 10.81
CA LYS A 30 7.92 1.37 10.65
C LYS A 30 7.56 1.90 9.26
N ALA A 31 7.77 1.11 8.20
CA ALA A 31 7.42 1.49 6.83
C ALA A 31 5.91 1.73 6.69
N ILE A 32 5.10 0.78 7.16
CA ILE A 32 3.63 0.88 7.10
C ILE A 32 3.12 2.02 7.97
N ALA A 33 3.63 2.18 9.20
CA ALA A 33 3.24 3.27 10.09
C ALA A 33 3.56 4.65 9.51
N ALA A 34 4.67 4.81 8.77
CA ALA A 34 4.99 6.06 8.10
C ALA A 34 3.98 6.39 7.00
N LEU A 35 3.58 5.40 6.19
CA LEU A 35 2.55 5.58 5.16
C LEU A 35 1.18 5.89 5.78
N CYS A 36 0.74 5.12 6.77
CA CYS A 36 -0.54 5.34 7.44
C CYS A 36 -0.62 6.72 8.10
N ARG A 37 0.48 7.17 8.75
CA ARG A 37 0.54 8.52 9.34
C ARG A 37 0.35 9.62 8.31
N PHE A 38 0.98 9.49 7.13
CA PHE A 38 0.82 10.48 6.06
C PHE A 38 -0.65 10.62 5.62
N TYR A 39 -1.37 9.51 5.55
CA TYR A 39 -2.79 9.46 5.17
C TYR A 39 -3.76 9.63 6.35
N ASN A 40 -3.27 9.87 7.57
CA ASN A 40 -4.09 9.90 8.78
C ASN A 40 -4.95 8.64 8.99
N LEU A 41 -4.40 7.46 8.65
CA LEU A 41 -5.06 6.17 8.77
C LEU A 41 -4.53 5.38 9.97
N LYS A 42 -5.35 4.44 10.46
CA LYS A 42 -4.88 3.39 11.37
C LYS A 42 -3.92 2.45 10.63
N ASN A 43 -3.10 1.71 11.37
CA ASN A 43 -2.29 0.67 10.75
C ASN A 43 -3.18 -0.52 10.35
N PRO A 44 -3.04 -1.07 9.13
CA PRO A 44 -3.76 -2.26 8.71
C PRO A 44 -3.27 -3.49 9.48
N ARG A 45 -4.12 -4.52 9.54
CA ARG A 45 -3.74 -5.84 10.04
C ARG A 45 -3.08 -6.63 8.92
N VAL A 46 -1.77 -6.84 9.01
CA VAL A 46 -1.02 -7.60 8.01
C VAL A 46 -0.84 -9.04 8.46
N GLU A 47 -1.19 -9.97 7.58
CA GLU A 47 -0.98 -11.41 7.78
C GLU A 47 -0.09 -11.99 6.69
N TRP A 48 0.80 -12.89 7.10
CA TRP A 48 1.81 -13.49 6.24
C TRP A 48 1.35 -14.86 5.76
N PHE A 49 1.43 -15.07 4.45
CA PHE A 49 1.07 -16.34 3.83
C PHE A 49 2.30 -17.00 3.18
N GLU A 50 2.33 -18.33 3.23
CA GLU A 50 3.41 -19.13 2.62
C GLU A 50 3.33 -19.12 1.10
N TYR A 51 2.11 -19.22 0.58
CA TYR A 51 1.82 -19.16 -0.83
C TYR A 51 0.41 -18.59 -1.00
N ILE A 52 0.26 -17.62 -1.90
CA ILE A 52 -1.05 -17.10 -2.30
C ILE A 52 -1.36 -17.79 -3.63
N ASP A 53 -1.99 -18.98 -3.56
CA ASP A 53 -2.42 -19.72 -4.76
C ASP A 53 -3.72 -19.18 -5.36
N TRP A 54 -3.83 -17.86 -5.50
CA TRP A 54 -5.07 -17.21 -5.96
C TRP A 54 -5.07 -17.00 -7.47
N GLY A 55 -4.30 -17.80 -8.22
CA GLY A 55 -4.24 -17.81 -9.68
C GLY A 55 -3.79 -16.52 -10.38
N LYS A 56 -3.81 -15.35 -9.72
CA LYS A 56 -3.58 -14.03 -10.32
C LYS A 56 -2.99 -12.97 -9.38
N THR A 57 -3.06 -13.09 -8.05
CA THR A 57 -2.62 -12.02 -7.13
C THR A 57 -1.53 -12.48 -6.17
N ALA A 58 -0.58 -11.58 -5.92
CA ALA A 58 0.60 -11.78 -5.05
C ALA A 58 0.39 -11.21 -3.63
N GLY A 59 -0.77 -10.62 -3.39
CA GLY A 59 -1.28 -10.05 -2.16
C GLY A 59 -2.80 -9.94 -2.25
N LYS A 60 -3.44 -9.57 -1.14
CA LYS A 60 -4.87 -9.25 -1.13
C LYS A 60 -5.21 -8.32 0.03
N THR A 61 -5.92 -7.24 -0.29
CA THR A 61 -6.47 -6.32 0.70
C THR A 61 -7.98 -6.52 0.82
N TYR A 62 -8.46 -6.58 2.05
CA TYR A 62 -9.87 -6.77 2.38
C TYR A 62 -10.49 -5.46 2.87
N GLU A 63 -11.81 -5.33 2.71
CA GLU A 63 -12.58 -4.13 3.09
C GLU A 63 -12.49 -3.83 4.59
N ASN A 64 -12.28 -4.85 5.42
CA ASN A 64 -12.09 -4.72 6.87
C ASN A 64 -10.71 -4.18 7.27
N GLY A 65 -9.84 -3.83 6.31
CA GLY A 65 -8.49 -3.32 6.56
C GLY A 65 -7.43 -4.39 6.83
N GLN A 66 -7.75 -5.66 6.62
CA GLN A 66 -6.80 -6.76 6.65
C GLN A 66 -6.06 -6.86 5.31
N ILE A 67 -4.76 -7.16 5.36
CA ILE A 67 -3.91 -7.30 4.17
C ILE A 67 -3.13 -8.60 4.27
N TYR A 68 -3.28 -9.42 3.24
CA TYR A 68 -2.54 -10.66 3.06
C TYR A 68 -1.35 -10.40 2.16
N LEU A 69 -0.16 -10.73 2.65
CA LEU A 69 1.09 -10.58 1.93
C LEU A 69 1.90 -11.87 1.96
N VAL A 70 2.64 -12.14 0.89
CA VAL A 70 3.66 -13.19 0.92
C VAL A 70 4.88 -12.66 1.68
N HIS A 71 5.36 -13.43 2.67
CA HIS A 71 6.58 -13.05 3.40
C HIS A 71 7.81 -13.04 2.47
N PRO A 72 8.76 -12.08 2.60
CA PRO A 72 9.97 -12.04 1.78
C PRO A 72 10.76 -13.36 1.71
N GLU A 73 10.76 -14.14 2.80
CA GLU A 73 11.41 -15.45 2.82
C GLU A 73 10.81 -16.42 1.81
N ASN A 74 9.48 -16.46 1.69
CA ASN A 74 8.77 -17.33 0.75
C ASN A 74 8.78 -16.75 -0.65
N TRP A 75 8.72 -15.43 -0.77
CA TRP A 75 8.82 -14.73 -2.05
C TRP A 75 10.10 -15.10 -2.81
N LYS A 76 11.25 -15.10 -2.13
CA LYS A 76 12.55 -15.44 -2.73
C LYS A 76 12.59 -16.87 -3.30
N LYS A 77 11.76 -17.78 -2.78
CA LYS A 77 11.63 -19.17 -3.23
C LYS A 77 10.71 -19.31 -4.46
N GLY A 78 10.00 -18.26 -4.87
CA GLY A 78 9.07 -18.27 -5.99
C GLY A 78 9.76 -18.41 -7.36
N ARG A 79 9.13 -19.13 -8.30
CA ARG A 79 9.67 -19.30 -9.67
C ARG A 79 9.40 -18.11 -10.59
N LYS A 80 8.21 -17.47 -10.48
CA LYS A 80 7.77 -16.37 -11.36
C LYS A 80 8.04 -14.98 -10.77
N TYR A 81 7.93 -14.85 -9.46
CA TYR A 81 8.10 -13.59 -8.74
C TYR A 81 9.01 -13.82 -7.53
N ASN A 82 10.24 -13.33 -7.61
CA ASN A 82 11.26 -13.52 -6.56
C ASN A 82 12.14 -12.29 -6.32
N SER A 83 11.97 -11.22 -7.09
CA SER A 83 12.79 -10.02 -6.93
C SER A 83 12.23 -9.10 -5.85
N GLU A 84 13.15 -8.43 -5.15
CA GLU A 84 12.84 -7.42 -4.14
C GLU A 84 11.93 -6.32 -4.70
N ARG A 85 12.27 -5.76 -5.87
CA ARG A 85 11.48 -4.67 -6.45
C ARG A 85 10.03 -5.06 -6.72
N ARG A 86 9.80 -6.30 -7.17
CA ARG A 86 8.43 -6.82 -7.38
C ARG A 86 7.70 -7.04 -6.05
N TRP A 87 8.40 -7.51 -5.02
CA TRP A 87 7.83 -7.65 -3.68
C TRP A 87 7.42 -6.30 -3.08
N ILE A 88 8.32 -5.32 -3.11
CA ILE A 88 8.05 -3.95 -2.64
C ILE A 88 6.89 -3.33 -3.42
N ASN A 89 6.85 -3.51 -4.75
CA ASN A 89 5.74 -3.04 -5.56
C ASN A 89 4.41 -3.69 -5.18
N MET A 90 4.41 -4.99 -4.86
CA MET A 90 3.22 -5.70 -4.36
C MET A 90 2.77 -5.12 -3.00
N VAL A 91 3.69 -4.85 -2.08
CA VAL A 91 3.36 -4.17 -0.81
C VAL A 91 2.71 -2.81 -1.07
N TYR A 92 3.28 -1.99 -1.96
CA TYR A 92 2.68 -0.70 -2.31
C TYR A 92 1.31 -0.84 -2.98
N HIS A 93 1.11 -1.86 -3.81
CA HIS A 93 -0.18 -2.13 -4.45
C HIS A 93 -1.26 -2.41 -3.41
N GLU A 94 -0.99 -3.32 -2.47
CA GLU A 94 -1.94 -3.67 -1.42
C GLU A 94 -2.18 -2.52 -0.43
N ILE A 95 -1.12 -1.80 -0.02
CA ILE A 95 -1.29 -0.60 0.81
C ILE A 95 -2.06 0.48 0.04
N GLY A 96 -1.87 0.59 -1.27
CA GLY A 96 -2.67 1.45 -2.14
C GLY A 96 -4.15 1.11 -2.04
N HIS A 97 -4.51 -0.18 -2.18
CA HIS A 97 -5.88 -0.64 -1.94
C HIS A 97 -6.38 -0.25 -0.55
N TYR A 98 -5.62 -0.52 0.50
CA TYR A 98 -6.01 -0.16 1.86
C TYR A 98 -6.30 1.33 2.00
N VAL A 99 -5.43 2.19 1.46
CA VAL A 99 -5.62 3.63 1.44
C VAL A 99 -6.86 4.02 0.64
N PHE A 100 -7.14 3.35 -0.49
CA PHE A 100 -8.37 3.58 -1.27
C PHE A 100 -9.64 3.24 -0.49
N TRP A 101 -9.65 2.15 0.24
CA TRP A 101 -10.79 1.73 1.05
C TRP A 101 -10.98 2.57 2.31
N ALA A 102 -9.91 2.80 3.07
CA ALA A 102 -9.97 3.44 4.39
C ALA A 102 -10.19 4.97 4.33
N ASP A 103 -9.98 5.59 3.17
CA ASP A 103 -10.09 7.04 2.95
C ASP A 103 -11.18 7.38 1.92
N ALA A 104 -12.28 6.61 1.92
CA ALA A 104 -13.33 6.72 0.91
C ALA A 104 -14.05 8.09 0.95
N GLU A 105 -14.41 8.59 2.13
CA GLU A 105 -15.13 9.86 2.32
C GLU A 105 -14.33 11.07 1.79
N ASN A 106 -13.08 11.25 2.24
CA ASN A 106 -12.25 12.37 1.76
C ASN A 106 -12.03 12.31 0.24
N LYS A 107 -11.99 11.11 -0.34
CA LYS A 107 -11.88 10.93 -1.80
C LYS A 107 -13.19 11.25 -2.51
N ALA A 108 -14.32 10.85 -1.97
CA ALA A 108 -15.64 11.21 -2.48
C ALA A 108 -15.82 12.73 -2.46
N ASP A 109 -15.45 13.39 -1.36
CA ASP A 109 -15.49 14.86 -1.24
C ASP A 109 -14.56 15.55 -2.24
N MET A 110 -13.30 15.09 -2.36
CA MET A 110 -12.36 15.63 -3.35
C MET A 110 -12.86 15.43 -4.78
N PHE A 111 -13.44 14.27 -5.07
CA PHE A 111 -14.04 13.97 -6.37
C PHE A 111 -15.21 14.90 -6.65
N ALA A 112 -16.19 14.99 -5.74
CA ALA A 112 -17.35 15.86 -5.87
C ALA A 112 -16.95 17.33 -6.04
N CYS A 113 -16.02 17.83 -5.21
CA CYS A 113 -15.49 19.19 -5.33
C CYS A 113 -14.87 19.46 -6.70
N ARG A 114 -14.11 18.50 -7.25
CA ARG A 114 -13.46 18.65 -8.57
C ARG A 114 -14.43 18.54 -9.72
N MET A 115 -15.48 17.73 -9.60
CA MET A 115 -16.53 17.64 -10.60
C MET A 115 -17.34 18.93 -10.71
N VAL A 116 -17.56 19.64 -9.60
CA VAL A 116 -18.33 20.91 -9.57
C VAL A 116 -17.45 22.13 -9.90
N ARG A 117 -16.18 22.14 -9.48
CA ARG A 117 -15.26 23.26 -9.72
C ARG A 117 -15.06 23.49 -11.23
N GLY A 118 -15.28 24.73 -11.68
CA GLY A 118 -15.07 25.15 -13.07
C GLY A 118 -16.30 25.05 -13.98
N LEU A 119 -17.38 24.40 -13.53
CA LEU A 119 -18.64 24.33 -14.28
C LEU A 119 -19.50 25.61 -14.17
N ASN A 120 -19.16 26.52 -13.25
CA ASN A 120 -19.86 27.80 -13.06
C ASN A 120 -19.57 28.85 -14.16
N HIS A 121 -18.95 28.47 -15.29
CA HIS A 121 -18.80 29.32 -16.47
C HIS A 121 -19.95 29.22 -17.48
N HIS A 122 -21.00 28.44 -17.19
CA HIS A 122 -22.27 28.52 -17.92
C HIS A 122 -23.10 29.71 -17.41
N LYS A 123 -22.63 30.94 -17.63
CA LYS A 123 -23.54 32.09 -17.75
C LYS A 123 -23.91 32.20 -19.23
N ASN A 124 -25.22 32.07 -19.47
CA ASN A 124 -25.99 32.26 -20.72
C ASN A 124 -25.28 32.96 -21.88
#